data_AF-A0A1G1WDY0-F1
#
_entry.id   AF-A0A1G1WDY0-F1
#
_cell.length_a   1.000
_cell.length_b   1.000
_cell.length_c   1.000
_cell.angle_alpha   90.00
_cell.angle_beta   90.00
_cell.angle_gamma   90.00
#
_symmetry.space_group_name_H-M   'P 1'
#
loop_
_entity.id
_entity.type
_entity.pdbx_description
1 polymer ?
#
loop_
_entity_poly.entity_id
_entity_poly.type
_entity_poly.pdbx_seq_one_letter_code
_entity_poly.pdbx_strand_id
1 'polypeptide(L)'
;MKLPRKSFGFTLVELLIVIAIIGILISVGLASFRRAQTQTRDGQRKADLENIAGALEQYYSDNNEYPTSLDDLTSGARVYLKAIPRDPSTDTEYGAANYINPTTQTYCLIIVDLEINPTDLMECPADGANYEFVVSPLD
;
A
#
# COMPACT_ATOMS: atom_id res chain seq x y z
N MET A 1 -31.42 -38.12 -50.13
CA MET A 1 -32.46 -37.18 -49.65
C MET A 1 -31.81 -36.26 -48.62
N LYS A 2 -31.69 -34.96 -48.88
CA LYS A 2 -31.04 -33.99 -47.98
C LYS A 2 -32.11 -33.32 -47.12
N LEU A 3 -32.04 -33.46 -45.80
CA LEU A 3 -32.97 -32.82 -44.86
C LEU A 3 -32.59 -31.34 -44.67
N PRO A 4 -33.56 -30.41 -44.70
CA PRO A 4 -33.28 -29.00 -44.47
C PRO A 4 -32.83 -28.77 -43.03
N ARG A 5 -31.67 -28.13 -42.85
CA ARG A 5 -31.19 -27.71 -41.53
C ARG A 5 -32.01 -26.51 -41.07
N LYS A 6 -32.73 -26.66 -39.96
CA LYS A 6 -33.42 -25.56 -39.28
C LYS A 6 -32.36 -24.67 -38.62
N SER A 7 -32.19 -23.46 -39.11
CA SER A 7 -31.37 -22.43 -38.46
C SER A 7 -32.13 -21.87 -37.27
N PHE A 8 -31.63 -22.12 -36.06
CA PHE A 8 -32.10 -21.47 -34.85
C PHE A 8 -31.33 -20.15 -34.70
N GLY A 9 -32.05 -19.02 -34.77
CA GLY A 9 -31.50 -17.68 -34.51
C GLY A 9 -31.86 -17.23 -33.10
N PHE A 10 -30.99 -16.41 -32.49
CA PHE A 10 -31.27 -15.76 -31.21
C PHE A 10 -32.46 -14.80 -31.35
N THR A 11 -33.31 -14.77 -30.33
CA THR A 11 -34.39 -13.79 -30.25
C THR A 11 -33.86 -12.45 -29.72
N LEU A 12 -34.48 -11.33 -30.15
CA LEU A 12 -34.14 -10.01 -29.61
C LEU A 12 -34.37 -9.93 -28.09
N VAL A 13 -35.36 -10.68 -27.59
CA VAL A 13 -35.70 -10.74 -26.17
C VAL A 13 -34.61 -11.49 -25.38
N GLU A 14 -34.06 -12.58 -25.92
CA GLU A 14 -32.91 -13.28 -25.29
C GLU A 14 -31.72 -12.35 -25.13
N LEU A 15 -31.38 -11.59 -26.18
CA LEU A 15 -30.25 -10.68 -26.10
C LEU A 15 -30.50 -9.55 -25.09
N LEU A 16 -31.74 -9.05 -25.01
CA LEU A 16 -32.12 -7.98 -24.08
C LEU A 16 -31.99 -8.41 -22.61
N ILE A 17 -32.41 -9.63 -22.27
CA ILE A 17 -32.27 -10.16 -20.91
C ILE A 17 -30.79 -10.34 -20.54
N VAL A 18 -29.96 -10.80 -21.47
CA VAL A 18 -28.52 -11.02 -21.24
C VAL A 18 -27.81 -9.71 -20.90
N ILE A 19 -28.03 -8.65 -21.67
CA ILE A 19 -27.39 -7.34 -21.39
C ILE A 19 -27.92 -6.72 -20.09
N ALA A 20 -29.17 -6.97 -19.73
CA ALA A 20 -29.74 -6.53 -18.45
C ALA A 20 -29.04 -7.22 -17.27
N ILE A 21 -28.83 -8.54 -17.35
CA ILE A 21 -28.11 -9.30 -16.31
C ILE A 21 -26.65 -8.84 -16.23
N ILE A 22 -25.96 -8.67 -17.37
CA ILE A 22 -24.58 -8.18 -17.40
C ILE A 22 -24.47 -6.79 -16.74
N GLY A 23 -25.42 -5.89 -17.00
CA GLY A 23 -25.44 -4.57 -16.36
C GLY A 23 -25.54 -4.63 -14.84
N ILE A 24 -26.38 -5.53 -14.31
CA ILE A 24 -26.50 -5.75 -12.86
C ILE A 24 -25.18 -6.28 -12.28
N LEU A 25 -24.59 -7.30 -12.90
CA LEU A 25 -23.32 -7.89 -12.44
C LEU A 25 -22.16 -6.89 -12.45
N ILE A 26 -22.04 -6.05 -13.48
CA ILE A 26 -20.98 -5.04 -13.58
C ILE A 26 -21.12 -4.01 -12.46
N SER A 27 -22.35 -3.56 -12.15
CA SER A 27 -22.57 -2.53 -11.13
C SER A 27 -22.07 -2.95 -9.74
N VAL A 28 -22.35 -4.19 -9.33
CA VAL A 28 -21.88 -4.75 -8.05
C VAL A 28 -20.38 -5.08 -8.12
N GLY A 29 -19.94 -5.62 -9.26
CA GLY A 29 -18.53 -5.99 -9.47
C GLY A 29 -17.57 -4.81 -9.34
N LEU A 30 -17.94 -3.64 -9.85
CA LEU A 30 -17.09 -2.45 -9.81
C LEU A 30 -16.87 -1.92 -8.38
N ALA A 31 -17.92 -1.92 -7.56
CA ALA A 31 -17.81 -1.47 -6.16
C ALA A 31 -16.88 -2.39 -5.35
N SER A 32 -17.01 -3.72 -5.54
CA SER A 32 -16.14 -4.71 -4.90
C SER A 32 -14.69 -4.56 -5.36
N PHE A 33 -14.47 -4.38 -6.67
CA PHE A 33 -13.13 -4.21 -7.23
C PHE A 33 -12.42 -2.96 -6.70
N ARG A 34 -13.11 -1.82 -6.59
CA ARG A 34 -12.54 -0.59 -6.02
C ARG A 34 -12.05 -0.79 -4.59
N ARG A 35 -12.85 -1.45 -3.75
CA ARG A 35 -12.46 -1.76 -2.36
C ARG A 35 -11.25 -2.68 -2.28
N ALA A 36 -11.19 -3.70 -3.14
CA ALA A 36 -10.04 -4.61 -3.20
C ALA A 36 -8.75 -3.89 -3.64
N GLN A 37 -8.85 -2.97 -4.60
CA GLN A 37 -7.71 -2.13 -4.99
C GLN A 37 -7.20 -1.26 -3.84
N THR A 38 -8.09 -0.60 -3.11
CA THR A 38 -7.74 0.21 -1.93
C THR A 38 -7.03 -0.63 -0.87
N GLN A 39 -7.54 -1.83 -0.56
CA GLN A 39 -6.89 -2.76 0.38
C GLN A 39 -5.49 -3.20 -0.08
N THR A 40 -5.33 -3.41 -1.39
CA THR A 40 -4.03 -3.79 -1.98
C THR A 40 -3.03 -2.66 -1.83
N ARG A 41 -3.43 -1.40 -2.10
CA ARG A 41 -2.59 -0.22 -1.90
C ARG A 41 -2.18 -0.08 -0.44
N ASP A 42 -3.12 -0.14 0.50
CA ASP A 42 -2.81 -0.04 1.94
C ASP A 42 -1.86 -1.17 2.41
N GLY A 43 -2.01 -2.39 1.86
CA GLY A 43 -1.08 -3.49 2.11
C GLY A 43 0.34 -3.22 1.57
N GLN A 44 0.45 -2.62 0.39
CA GLN A 44 1.74 -2.21 -0.17
C GLN A 44 2.41 -1.13 0.69
N ARG A 45 1.65 -0.13 1.14
CA ARG A 45 2.15 0.93 2.04
C ARG A 45 2.75 0.36 3.32
N LYS A 46 2.07 -0.60 3.94
CA LYS A 46 2.58 -1.28 5.14
C LYS A 46 3.87 -2.05 4.87
N ALA A 47 3.91 -2.83 3.78
CA ALA A 47 5.11 -3.57 3.40
C ALA A 47 6.30 -2.65 3.07
N ASP A 48 6.05 -1.51 2.42
CA ASP A 48 7.08 -0.53 2.10
C ASP A 48 7.68 0.08 3.37
N LEU A 49 6.84 0.40 4.37
CA LEU A 49 7.31 0.91 5.66
C LEU A 49 8.10 -0.14 6.44
N GLU A 50 7.68 -1.41 6.43
CA GLU A 50 8.45 -2.51 7.03
C GLU A 50 9.83 -2.65 6.38
N ASN A 51 9.91 -2.51 5.05
CA ASN A 51 11.19 -2.54 4.33
C ASN A 51 12.10 -1.37 4.72
N ILE A 52 11.55 -0.15 4.86
CA ILE A 52 12.33 1.02 5.30
C ILE A 52 12.79 0.85 6.75
N ALA A 53 11.91 0.37 7.65
CA ALA A 53 12.26 0.08 9.03
C ALA A 53 13.41 -0.93 9.15
N GLY A 54 13.37 -2.02 8.38
CA GLY A 54 14.46 -2.99 8.32
C GLY A 54 15.77 -2.39 7.81
N ALA A 55 15.72 -1.51 6.82
CA ALA A 55 16.90 -0.81 6.31
C ALA A 55 17.49 0.17 7.34
N LEU A 56 16.66 0.84 8.13
CA LEU A 56 17.08 1.75 9.20
C LEU A 56 17.79 0.99 10.33
N GLU A 57 17.25 -0.15 10.75
CA GLU A 57 17.89 -1.02 11.74
C GLU A 57 19.25 -1.52 11.26
N GLN A 58 19.34 -1.88 9.98
CA GLN A 58 20.61 -2.30 9.39
C GLN A 58 21.63 -1.15 9.35
N TYR A 59 21.19 0.07 9.02
CA TYR A 59 22.03 1.26 9.07
C TYR A 59 22.51 1.54 10.51
N TYR A 60 21.62 1.44 11.51
CA TYR A 60 21.95 1.64 12.91
C TYR A 60 22.96 0.59 13.41
N SER A 61 22.79 -0.67 13.01
CA SER A 61 23.73 -1.74 13.36
C SER A 61 25.14 -1.50 12.82
N ASP A 62 25.27 -0.81 11.68
CA ASP A 62 26.56 -0.56 11.04
C ASP A 62 27.20 0.78 11.49
N ASN A 63 26.41 1.80 11.83
CA ASN A 63 26.90 3.15 12.13
C ASN A 63 26.72 3.58 13.60
N ASN A 64 25.99 2.78 14.41
CA ASN A 64 25.58 3.13 15.78
C ASN A 64 24.78 4.43 15.88
N GLU A 65 24.21 4.89 14.77
CA GLU A 65 23.36 6.08 14.66
C GLU A 65 22.36 5.86 13.52
N TYR A 66 21.20 6.52 13.60
CA TYR A 66 20.24 6.53 12.48
C TYR A 66 20.62 7.58 11.45
N PRO A 67 20.24 7.38 10.17
CA PRO A 67 20.57 8.33 9.12
C PRO A 67 19.81 9.65 9.29
N THR A 68 20.40 10.73 8.80
CA THR A 68 19.78 12.07 8.85
C THR A 68 18.80 12.31 7.70
N SER A 69 18.92 11.53 6.63
CA SER A 69 17.97 11.47 5.51
C SER A 69 17.73 10.02 5.09
N LEU A 70 16.54 9.71 4.58
CA LEU A 70 16.30 8.41 3.92
C LEU A 70 17.19 8.20 2.70
N ASP A 71 17.69 9.28 2.08
CA ASP A 71 18.63 9.21 0.97
C ASP A 71 19.93 8.49 1.36
N ASP A 72 20.33 8.57 2.64
CA ASP A 72 21.54 7.92 3.16
C ASP A 72 21.43 6.38 3.08
N LEU A 73 20.20 5.83 3.11
CA LEU A 73 19.94 4.39 2.94
C LEU A 73 20.19 3.90 1.51
N THR A 74 20.14 4.80 0.53
CA THR A 74 20.22 4.45 -0.90
C THR A 74 21.52 4.89 -1.56
N SER A 75 22.19 5.92 -1.02
CA SER A 75 23.32 6.59 -1.66
C SER A 75 24.63 6.57 -0.86
N GLY A 76 24.63 5.95 0.33
CA GLY A 76 25.81 5.80 1.18
C GLY A 76 26.86 4.81 0.66
N ALA A 77 27.94 4.66 1.42
CA ALA A 77 29.01 3.68 1.13
C ALA A 77 28.51 2.21 1.15
N ARG A 78 27.40 1.96 1.85
CA ARG A 78 26.65 0.71 1.86
C ARG A 78 25.20 1.03 1.53
N VAL A 79 24.60 0.23 0.66
CA VAL A 79 23.21 0.39 0.22
C VAL A 79 22.35 -0.53 1.08
N TYR A 80 21.49 0.05 1.89
CA TYR A 80 20.56 -0.65 2.79
C TYR A 80 19.18 -0.81 2.13
N LEU A 81 18.85 0.11 1.22
CA LEU A 81 17.61 0.11 0.47
C LEU A 81 17.90 0.41 -1.01
N LYS A 82 17.33 -0.39 -1.92
CA LYS A 82 17.60 -0.24 -3.37
C LYS A 82 17.07 1.08 -3.94
N ALA A 83 15.90 1.50 -3.48
CA ALA A 83 15.25 2.75 -3.81
C ALA A 83 14.20 3.03 -2.73
N ILE A 84 13.97 4.29 -2.41
CA ILE A 84 12.89 4.68 -1.49
C ILE A 84 11.55 4.34 -2.16
N PRO A 85 10.72 3.46 -1.55
CA PRO A 85 9.40 3.16 -2.06
C PRO A 85 8.51 4.42 -2.17
N ARG A 86 7.59 4.40 -3.12
CA ARG A 86 6.65 5.51 -3.38
C ARG A 86 5.23 5.03 -3.14
N ASP A 87 4.39 5.95 -2.70
CA ASP A 87 2.98 5.69 -2.48
C ASP A 87 2.31 5.21 -3.79
N PRO A 88 1.59 4.07 -3.77
CA PRO A 88 1.00 3.49 -4.98
C PRO A 88 -0.20 4.28 -5.53
N SER A 89 -0.71 5.27 -4.79
CA SER A 89 -1.86 6.09 -5.16
C SER A 89 -1.43 7.46 -5.71
N THR A 90 -0.46 8.10 -5.07
CA THR A 90 -0.02 9.46 -5.39
C THR A 90 1.31 9.51 -6.15
N ASP A 91 2.07 8.41 -6.23
CA ASP A 91 3.44 8.33 -6.76
C ASP A 91 4.43 9.31 -6.08
N THR A 92 4.03 9.82 -4.92
CA THR A 92 4.88 10.62 -4.06
C THR A 92 5.67 9.70 -3.16
N GLU A 93 6.87 10.11 -2.77
CA GLU A 93 7.56 9.45 -1.66
C GLU A 93 6.66 9.48 -0.42
N TYR A 94 6.78 8.45 0.43
CA TYR A 94 6.03 8.36 1.67
C TYR A 94 6.27 9.62 2.50
N GLY A 95 5.26 10.49 2.52
CA GLY A 95 5.42 11.85 2.99
C GLY A 95 4.98 12.00 4.43
N ALA A 96 5.66 11.41 5.40
CA ALA A 96 5.38 11.78 6.79
C ALA A 96 6.69 11.98 7.54
N ALA A 97 6.75 13.13 8.20
CA ALA A 97 7.90 13.69 8.89
C ALA A 97 8.90 12.63 9.38
N ASN A 98 10.07 12.60 8.75
CA ASN A 98 11.27 11.98 9.31
C ASN A 98 11.54 12.68 10.65
N TYR A 99 11.00 12.16 11.75
CA TYR A 99 11.31 12.70 13.06
C TYR A 99 12.55 12.00 13.57
N ILE A 100 13.70 12.57 13.24
CA ILE A 100 14.96 12.21 13.88
C ILE A 100 15.00 13.03 15.16
N ASN A 101 14.95 12.36 16.31
CA ASN A 101 15.29 13.05 17.54
C ASN A 101 16.82 13.06 17.67
N PRO A 102 17.50 14.21 17.46
CA PRO A 102 18.96 14.29 17.52
C PRO A 102 19.52 14.04 18.92
N THR A 103 18.66 14.05 19.96
CA THR A 103 19.04 13.89 21.36
C THR A 103 18.93 12.43 21.80
N THR A 104 17.96 11.68 21.28
CA THR A 104 17.72 10.28 21.68
C THR A 104 18.12 9.25 20.61
N GLN A 105 18.61 9.70 19.44
CA GLN A 105 18.88 8.84 18.29
C GLN A 105 17.71 7.91 17.98
N THR A 106 16.50 8.46 17.95
CA THR A 106 15.29 7.70 17.61
C THR A 106 14.85 8.11 16.22
N TYR A 107 14.61 7.12 15.36
CA TYR A 107 14.04 7.34 14.04
C TYR A 107 12.57 6.93 14.03
N CYS A 108 11.73 7.77 13.44
CA CYS A 108 10.29 7.53 13.35
C CYS A 108 9.81 7.65 11.92
N LEU A 109 9.12 6.61 11.44
CA LEU A 109 8.38 6.62 10.17
C LEU A 109 6.90 6.81 10.49
N ILE A 110 6.34 7.93 10.08
CA ILE A 110 4.90 8.15 10.16
C ILE A 110 4.28 7.71 8.82
N ILE A 111 3.04 7.23 8.83
CA ILE A 111 2.29 7.03 7.58
C ILE A 111 1.53 8.31 7.28
N VAL A 112 1.48 8.74 6.02
CA VAL A 112 0.43 9.64 5.56
C VAL A 112 -0.77 8.80 5.11
N ASP A 113 -1.86 8.93 5.86
CA ASP A 113 -3.25 8.56 5.55
C ASP A 113 -3.46 7.23 4.78
N LEU A 114 -3.73 6.13 5.50
CA LEU A 114 -4.30 4.93 4.86
C LEU A 114 -5.67 5.29 4.24
N GLU A 115 -5.96 4.75 3.06
CA GLU A 115 -7.17 5.12 2.32
C GLU A 115 -8.45 4.53 2.94
N ILE A 116 -8.35 3.42 3.66
CA ILE A 116 -9.48 2.78 4.34
C ILE A 116 -9.70 3.34 5.75
N ASN A 117 -8.63 3.66 6.46
CA ASN A 117 -8.64 4.16 7.83
C ASN A 117 -7.59 5.28 7.98
N PRO A 118 -7.93 6.55 7.71
CA PRO A 118 -6.98 7.65 7.79
C PRO A 118 -6.49 7.94 9.23
N THR A 119 -7.08 7.28 10.23
CA THR A 119 -6.69 7.38 11.65
C THR A 119 -5.66 6.35 12.08
N ASP A 120 -5.38 5.34 11.25
CA ASP A 120 -4.37 4.33 11.53
C ASP A 120 -3.00 4.95 11.25
N LEU A 121 -2.37 5.49 12.29
CA LEU A 121 -0.99 5.94 12.23
C LEU A 121 -0.08 4.84 12.78
N MET A 122 1.10 4.74 12.17
CA MET A 122 2.18 4.00 12.79
C MET A 122 2.83 4.94 13.81
N GLU A 123 2.63 4.64 15.09
CA GLU A 123 3.25 5.37 16.18
C GLU A 123 4.65 4.82 16.46
N CYS A 124 5.56 5.71 16.84
CA CYS A 124 6.91 5.33 17.19
C CYS A 124 6.99 4.99 18.67
N PRO A 125 7.44 3.78 19.03
CA PRO A 125 7.59 3.40 20.43
C PRO A 125 8.60 4.34 21.12
N ALA A 126 8.25 4.82 22.31
CA ALA A 126 8.99 5.83 23.05
C ALA A 126 10.33 5.32 23.63
N ASP A 127 10.54 4.02 23.60
CA ASP A 127 11.45 3.29 24.47
C ASP A 127 12.61 2.60 23.74
N GLY A 128 12.69 2.75 22.40
CA GLY A 128 13.88 2.41 21.61
C GLY A 128 14.35 0.94 21.69
N ALA A 129 13.55 0.04 22.27
CA ALA A 129 13.97 -1.31 22.61
C ALA A 129 13.16 -2.42 21.95
N ASN A 130 11.99 -2.14 21.36
CA ASN A 130 11.28 -3.08 20.50
C ASN A 130 10.44 -2.27 19.50
N TYR A 131 10.64 -2.51 18.21
CA TYR A 131 9.90 -1.93 17.09
C TYR A 131 8.50 -2.56 17.01
N GLU A 132 7.70 -2.45 18.06
CA GLU A 132 6.33 -2.95 17.95
C GLU A 132 5.55 -2.00 17.03
N PHE A 133 5.11 -2.53 15.88
CA PHE A 133 4.27 -1.86 14.90
C PHE A 133 2.90 -1.58 15.52
N VAL A 134 2.78 -0.51 16.29
CA VAL A 134 1.50 -0.12 16.87
C VAL A 134 0.77 0.74 15.86
N VAL A 135 -0.23 0.15 15.23
CA VAL A 135 -1.28 0.92 14.54
C VAL A 135 -2.16 1.49 15.64
N SER A 136 -1.94 2.75 15.98
CA SER A 136 -2.76 3.46 16.96
C SER A 136 -3.84 4.27 16.22
N PRO A 137 -5.08 4.25 16.71
CA PRO A 137 -6.09 5.21 16.29
C PRO A 137 -5.70 6.62 16.75
N LEU A 138 -5.83 7.62 15.88
CA LEU A 138 -5.89 9.03 16.28
C LEU A 138 -7.07 9.27 17.22
N ASP A 139 -6.81 9.44 18.53
CA ASP A 139 -7.76 10.04 19.49
C ASP A 139 -7.86 11.57 19.30
#